data_AF-A0A1H7Z3R0-F1
#
_entry.id   AF-A0A1H7Z3R0-F1
#
_cell.length_a   1.000
_cell.length_b   1.000
_cell.length_c   1.000
_cell.angle_alpha   90.00
_cell.angle_beta   90.00
_cell.angle_gamma   90.00
#
_symmetry.space_group_name_H-M   'P 1'
#
loop_
_entity.id
_entity.type
_entity.pdbx_description
1 polymer ?
#
loop_
_entity_poly.entity_id
_entity_poly.type
_entity_poly.pdbx_seq_one_letter_code
_entity_poly.pdbx_strand_id
1 'polypeptide(L)'
;MAAMAGVPVPEPWGQGHVPPAHLRVTHQDREHVVEHVKAAYAEGRFDKLEFDDRLERAMTARTHGDLMPIMTELYGSNAVPHFASPSPAFRAEPAPESNERLGGALAHGLAVVGFPLLGPLLLMLTGGKTSPYIRRHAVEALNFQLTLLGASILLPFTVVGIVLLPVIWVAGIVLSIVGGVSALSEGAFRYPLTVRLVK
;
A
#
# COMPACT_ATOMS: atom_id res chain seq x y z
N MET A 1 34.14 -33.05 27.70
CA MET A 1 32.66 -33.06 27.54
C MET A 1 32.26 -31.75 26.88
N ALA A 2 31.83 -31.82 25.63
CA ALA A 2 31.54 -30.69 24.75
C ALA A 2 30.15 -30.11 25.05
N ALA A 3 30.09 -28.79 25.24
CA ALA A 3 28.84 -28.05 25.29
C ALA A 3 28.49 -27.55 23.88
N MET A 4 27.24 -27.80 23.50
CA MET A 4 26.64 -27.60 22.18
C MET A 4 26.62 -26.11 21.82
N ALA A 5 27.38 -25.73 20.78
CA ALA A 5 27.30 -24.40 20.18
C ALA A 5 25.95 -24.25 19.46
N GLY A 6 25.19 -23.22 19.84
CA GLY A 6 23.87 -22.93 19.30
C GLY A 6 23.86 -22.78 17.78
N VAL A 7 22.81 -23.29 17.16
CA VAL A 7 22.51 -23.09 15.74
C VAL A 7 22.30 -21.58 15.52
N PRO A 8 23.06 -20.93 14.61
CA PRO A 8 22.80 -19.54 14.28
C PRO A 8 21.43 -19.42 13.61
N VAL A 9 20.59 -18.54 14.15
CA VAL A 9 19.30 -18.16 13.58
C VAL A 9 19.55 -17.53 12.19
N PRO A 10 18.85 -17.96 11.12
CA PRO A 10 18.99 -17.32 9.81
C PRO A 10 18.56 -15.86 9.93
N GLU A 11 19.45 -14.92 9.59
CA GLU A 11 19.06 -13.51 9.52
C GLU A 11 17.97 -13.32 8.46
N PRO A 12 16.98 -12.45 8.71
CA PRO A 12 15.98 -12.10 7.70
C PRO A 12 16.68 -11.38 6.54
N TRP A 13 16.68 -12.02 5.37
CA TRP A 13 17.22 -11.50 4.11
C TRP A 13 16.62 -10.12 3.79
N GLY A 14 17.35 -9.04 4.07
CA GLY A 14 16.77 -7.69 4.05
C GLY A 14 17.75 -6.52 4.09
N GLN A 15 18.99 -6.68 3.63
CA GLN A 15 19.88 -5.57 3.31
C GLN A 15 20.63 -5.93 2.03
N GLY A 16 20.67 -5.01 1.05
CA GLY A 16 21.20 -5.21 -0.31
C GLY A 16 22.71 -5.48 -0.42
N HIS A 17 23.22 -6.46 0.31
CA HIS A 17 24.52 -7.05 0.05
C HIS A 17 24.36 -8.01 -1.12
N VAL A 18 24.95 -7.65 -2.27
CA VAL A 18 25.21 -8.63 -3.33
C VAL A 18 25.99 -9.77 -2.66
N PRO A 19 25.45 -11.00 -2.64
CA PRO A 19 26.15 -12.13 -2.04
C PRO A 19 27.55 -12.22 -2.68
N PRO A 20 28.62 -12.40 -1.88
CA PRO A 20 29.97 -12.51 -2.42
C PRO A 20 30.02 -13.51 -3.58
N ALA A 21 30.65 -13.14 -4.70
CA ALA A 21 30.62 -13.90 -5.96
C ALA A 21 31.05 -15.38 -5.83
N HIS A 22 31.83 -15.72 -4.80
CA HIS A 22 32.30 -17.07 -4.53
C HIS A 22 31.29 -17.96 -3.76
N LEU A 23 30.16 -17.41 -3.29
CA LEU A 23 29.14 -18.20 -2.59
C LEU A 23 28.43 -19.14 -3.56
N ARG A 24 28.22 -20.39 -3.12
CA ARG A 24 27.45 -21.37 -3.89
C ARG A 24 26.00 -20.89 -4.08
N VAL A 25 25.50 -21.03 -5.28
CA VAL A 25 24.12 -20.66 -5.66
C VAL A 25 23.16 -21.71 -5.09
N THR A 26 22.07 -21.27 -4.47
CA THR A 26 21.02 -22.19 -4.03
C THR A 26 20.16 -22.65 -5.23
N HIS A 27 19.33 -23.67 -5.04
CA HIS A 27 18.38 -24.05 -6.10
C HIS A 27 17.38 -22.93 -6.41
N GLN A 28 16.92 -22.24 -5.36
CA GLN A 28 15.99 -21.12 -5.44
C GLN A 28 16.56 -19.94 -6.24
N ASP A 29 17.83 -19.63 -6.07
CA ASP A 29 18.49 -18.54 -6.81
C ASP A 29 18.57 -18.87 -8.31
N ARG A 30 18.86 -20.13 -8.67
CA ARG A 30 18.85 -20.59 -10.07
C ARG A 30 17.46 -20.48 -10.69
N GLU A 31 16.43 -20.92 -9.97
CA GLU A 31 15.04 -20.82 -10.45
C GLU A 31 14.62 -19.36 -10.67
N HIS A 32 15.00 -18.46 -9.75
CA HIS A 32 14.69 -17.05 -9.90
C HIS A 32 15.32 -16.45 -11.17
N VAL A 33 16.59 -16.76 -11.48
CA VAL A 33 17.22 -16.29 -12.72
C VAL A 33 16.53 -16.87 -13.95
N VAL A 34 16.12 -18.13 -13.91
CA VAL A 34 15.38 -18.78 -15.00
C VAL A 34 14.05 -18.07 -15.29
N GLU A 35 13.31 -17.68 -14.27
CA GLU A 35 12.06 -16.94 -14.45
C GLU A 35 12.29 -15.58 -15.13
N HIS A 36 13.37 -14.90 -14.80
CA HIS A 36 13.73 -13.65 -15.46
C HIS A 36 14.12 -13.85 -16.93
N VAL A 37 14.88 -14.90 -17.24
CA VAL A 37 15.24 -15.26 -18.62
C VAL A 37 13.98 -15.57 -19.45
N LYS A 38 13.01 -16.30 -18.89
CA LYS A 38 11.71 -16.57 -19.56
C LYS A 38 10.90 -15.30 -19.79
N ALA A 39 10.85 -14.39 -18.81
CA ALA A 39 10.15 -13.12 -18.93
C ALA A 39 10.73 -12.27 -20.07
N ALA A 40 12.05 -12.15 -20.14
CA ALA A 40 12.73 -11.40 -21.20
C ALA A 40 12.51 -12.02 -22.61
N TYR A 41 12.41 -13.34 -22.71
CA TYR A 41 12.06 -14.02 -23.97
C TYR A 41 10.60 -13.75 -24.37
N ALA A 42 9.66 -13.77 -23.43
CA ALA A 42 8.25 -13.42 -23.68
C ALA A 42 8.08 -11.96 -24.14
N GLU A 43 8.96 -11.06 -23.68
CA GLU A 43 9.04 -9.67 -24.12
C GLU A 43 9.70 -9.49 -25.49
N GLY A 44 10.20 -10.56 -26.12
CA GLY A 44 10.85 -10.54 -27.44
C GLY A 44 12.25 -9.90 -27.44
N ARG A 45 12.90 -9.81 -26.27
CA ARG A 45 14.23 -9.18 -26.12
C ARG A 45 15.39 -10.05 -26.56
N PHE A 46 15.17 -11.36 -26.67
CA PHE A 46 16.14 -12.36 -27.11
C PHE A 46 15.49 -13.29 -28.11
N ASP A 47 16.28 -13.83 -29.05
CA ASP A 47 15.80 -14.90 -29.91
C ASP A 47 15.79 -16.26 -29.17
N LYS A 48 15.24 -17.30 -29.82
CA LYS A 48 15.11 -18.62 -29.21
C LYS A 48 16.46 -19.29 -28.90
N LEU A 49 17.47 -19.10 -29.76
CA LEU A 49 18.80 -19.70 -29.56
C LEU A 49 19.51 -19.05 -28.38
N GLU A 50 19.36 -17.73 -28.27
CA GLU A 50 19.84 -16.91 -27.17
C GLU A 50 19.15 -17.22 -25.83
N PHE A 51 17.87 -17.57 -25.87
CA PHE A 51 17.12 -18.02 -24.71
C PHE A 51 17.61 -19.40 -24.22
N ASP A 52 17.75 -20.36 -25.13
CA ASP A 52 18.17 -21.73 -24.80
C ASP A 52 19.59 -21.73 -24.17
N ASP A 53 20.54 -20.96 -24.71
CA ASP A 53 21.89 -20.80 -24.16
C ASP A 53 21.90 -20.18 -22.75
N ARG A 54 21.08 -19.15 -22.51
CA ARG A 54 20.98 -18.49 -21.19
C ARG A 54 20.30 -19.38 -20.14
N LEU A 55 19.31 -20.16 -20.55
CA LEU A 55 18.63 -21.13 -19.70
C LEU A 55 19.61 -22.24 -19.24
N GLU A 56 20.43 -22.75 -20.16
CA GLU A 56 21.45 -23.75 -19.84
C GLU A 56 22.52 -23.21 -18.89
N ARG A 57 23.04 -22.00 -19.17
CA ARG A 57 24.01 -21.32 -18.30
C ARG A 57 23.46 -21.06 -16.88
N ALA A 58 22.20 -20.67 -16.75
CA ALA A 58 21.57 -20.44 -15.45
C ALA A 58 21.38 -21.74 -14.63
N MET A 59 20.99 -22.83 -15.29
CA MET A 59 20.74 -24.11 -14.61
C MET A 59 22.03 -24.82 -14.17
N THR A 60 23.13 -24.58 -14.90
CA THR A 60 24.46 -25.15 -14.63
C THR A 60 25.32 -24.29 -13.71
N ALA A 61 24.93 -23.05 -13.43
CA ALA A 61 25.65 -22.13 -12.54
C ALA A 61 25.84 -22.73 -11.13
N ARG A 62 27.07 -22.62 -10.61
CA ARG A 62 27.43 -23.17 -9.29
C ARG A 62 27.72 -22.09 -8.26
N THR A 63 28.12 -20.90 -8.70
CA THR A 63 28.46 -19.76 -7.84
C THR A 63 27.70 -18.49 -8.22
N HIS A 64 27.47 -17.59 -7.26
CA HIS A 64 26.72 -16.35 -7.49
C HIS A 64 27.41 -15.48 -8.57
N GLY A 65 28.74 -15.59 -8.67
CA GLY A 65 29.53 -14.97 -9.74
C GLY A 65 29.21 -15.51 -11.14
N ASP A 66 28.77 -16.77 -11.28
CA ASP A 66 28.40 -17.36 -12.57
C ASP A 66 27.05 -16.83 -13.09
N LEU A 67 26.16 -16.40 -12.18
CA LEU A 67 24.87 -15.82 -12.53
C LEU A 67 24.96 -14.32 -12.87
N MET A 68 26.00 -13.64 -12.38
CA MET A 68 26.14 -12.20 -12.55
C MET A 68 26.20 -11.74 -14.01
N PRO A 69 26.97 -12.38 -14.91
CA PRO A 69 26.95 -12.06 -16.33
C PRO A 69 25.56 -12.17 -16.95
N ILE A 70 24.79 -13.20 -16.59
CA ILE A 70 23.42 -13.43 -17.11
C ILE A 70 22.50 -12.28 -16.68
N MET A 71 22.58 -11.85 -15.41
CA MET A 71 21.79 -10.73 -14.90
C MET A 71 22.21 -9.39 -15.51
N THR A 72 23.51 -9.17 -15.71
CA THR A 72 24.00 -7.95 -16.39
C THR A 72 23.56 -7.92 -17.85
N GLU A 73 23.54 -9.06 -18.55
CA GLU A 73 23.00 -9.17 -19.91
C GLU A 73 21.48 -8.94 -19.95
N LEU A 74 20.73 -9.44 -18.97
CA LEU A 74 19.27 -9.28 -18.93
C LEU A 74 18.82 -7.84 -18.68
N TYR A 75 19.47 -7.17 -17.75
CA TYR A 75 19.06 -5.84 -17.26
C TYR A 75 19.89 -4.69 -17.83
N GLY A 76 20.99 -4.99 -18.52
CA GLY A 76 22.00 -4.00 -18.92
C GLY A 76 22.76 -3.42 -17.72
N SER A 77 23.71 -2.52 -17.98
CA SER A 77 24.48 -1.78 -16.97
C SER A 77 23.64 -0.81 -16.11
N ASN A 78 22.31 -0.86 -16.21
CA ASN A 78 21.37 -0.24 -15.26
C ASN A 78 21.09 -1.18 -14.08
N ALA A 79 22.15 -1.77 -13.50
CA ALA A 79 22.07 -2.35 -12.16
C ALA A 79 21.87 -1.17 -11.20
N VAL A 80 20.71 -0.98 -10.57
CA VAL A 80 20.01 -1.89 -9.67
C VAL A 80 18.52 -1.62 -9.88
N PRO A 81 17.62 -2.62 -10.05
CA PRO A 81 16.26 -2.38 -9.60
C PRO A 81 16.44 -1.97 -8.14
N HIS A 82 16.09 -0.75 -7.75
CA HIS A 82 15.86 -0.48 -6.35
C HIS A 82 14.90 -1.59 -5.90
N PHE A 83 15.42 -2.67 -5.33
CA PHE A 83 14.72 -3.45 -4.35
C PHE A 83 14.35 -2.36 -3.38
N ALA A 84 13.11 -1.87 -3.49
CA ALA A 84 12.57 -0.94 -2.55
C ALA A 84 12.94 -1.56 -1.21
N SER A 85 13.84 -0.90 -0.45
CA SER A 85 14.13 -1.28 0.93
C SER A 85 12.78 -1.69 1.51
N PRO A 86 12.63 -2.89 2.10
CA PRO A 86 11.31 -3.37 2.49
C PRO A 86 10.68 -2.25 3.29
N SER A 87 9.72 -1.57 2.65
CA SER A 87 9.02 -0.45 3.27
C SER A 87 8.50 -1.06 4.55
N PRO A 88 8.93 -0.56 5.73
CA PRO A 88 8.98 -1.32 6.98
C PRO A 88 7.72 -2.14 7.05
N ALA A 89 7.88 -3.47 6.88
CA ALA A 89 6.85 -4.41 6.46
C ALA A 89 5.50 -3.86 6.90
N PHE A 90 4.68 -3.39 5.95
CA PHE A 90 3.37 -2.83 6.26
C PHE A 90 2.72 -3.88 7.15
N ARG A 91 2.72 -3.63 8.47
CA ARG A 91 2.16 -4.56 9.43
C ARG A 91 0.73 -4.61 8.98
N ALA A 92 0.33 -5.70 8.33
CA ALA A 92 -1.05 -5.89 7.93
C ALA A 92 -1.82 -5.71 9.23
N GLU A 93 -2.51 -4.58 9.35
CA GLU A 93 -3.23 -4.31 10.58
C GLU A 93 -4.21 -5.47 10.73
N PRO A 94 -4.34 -6.04 11.95
CA PRO A 94 -5.33 -7.07 12.18
C PRO A 94 -6.68 -6.56 11.67
N ALA A 95 -7.44 -7.43 11.03
CA ALA A 95 -8.73 -7.07 10.46
C ALA A 95 -9.60 -6.40 11.54
N PRO A 96 -10.29 -5.30 11.22
CA PRO A 96 -11.01 -4.53 12.22
C PRO A 96 -12.15 -5.35 12.82
N GLU A 97 -12.32 -5.24 14.13
CA GLU A 97 -13.42 -5.90 14.84
C GLU A 97 -14.78 -5.25 14.50
N SER A 98 -15.88 -5.96 14.77
CA SER A 98 -17.24 -5.49 14.45
C SER A 98 -17.60 -4.13 15.07
N ASN A 99 -17.17 -3.90 16.32
CA ASN A 99 -17.32 -2.63 17.02
C ASN A 99 -16.51 -1.49 16.37
N GLU A 100 -15.33 -1.78 15.82
CA GLU A 100 -14.49 -0.81 15.11
C GLU A 100 -15.08 -0.44 13.76
N ARG A 101 -15.66 -1.42 13.04
CA ARG A 101 -16.43 -1.18 11.82
C ARG A 101 -17.63 -0.27 12.06
N LEU A 102 -18.39 -0.57 13.12
CA LEU A 102 -19.51 0.28 13.55
C LEU A 102 -19.03 1.68 13.94
N GLY A 103 -17.94 1.79 14.69
CA GLY A 103 -17.33 3.07 15.06
C GLY A 103 -16.89 3.88 13.84
N GLY A 104 -16.28 3.23 12.84
CA GLY A 104 -15.93 3.82 11.57
C GLY A 104 -17.15 4.31 10.80
N ALA A 105 -18.24 3.53 10.75
CA ALA A 105 -19.48 3.91 10.07
C ALA A 105 -20.16 5.11 10.75
N LEU A 106 -20.21 5.12 12.09
CA LEU A 106 -20.78 6.21 12.89
C LEU A 106 -20.03 7.53 12.69
N ALA A 107 -18.72 7.48 12.41
CA ALA A 107 -17.94 8.66 12.12
C ALA A 107 -18.44 9.41 10.86
N HIS A 108 -19.09 8.72 9.92
CA HIS A 108 -19.69 9.34 8.73
C HIS A 108 -21.18 9.66 8.91
N GLY A 109 -21.89 8.91 9.74
CA GLY A 109 -23.36 8.96 9.84
C GLY A 109 -23.93 10.26 10.41
N LEU A 110 -23.26 10.90 11.37
CA LEU A 110 -23.80 12.09 12.04
C LEU A 110 -23.88 13.34 11.15
N ALA A 111 -23.13 13.36 10.04
CA ALA A 111 -23.24 14.39 9.03
C ALA A 111 -24.57 14.40 8.30
N VAL A 112 -25.19 13.23 8.15
CA VAL A 112 -26.50 13.10 7.48
C VAL A 112 -27.62 13.72 8.31
N VAL A 113 -27.47 13.77 9.63
CA VAL A 113 -28.49 14.26 10.58
C VAL A 113 -28.26 15.74 10.98
N GLY A 114 -27.39 16.46 10.26
CA GLY A 114 -27.16 17.89 10.44
C GLY A 114 -26.07 18.26 11.45
N PHE A 115 -25.32 17.30 11.98
CA PHE A 115 -24.20 17.54 12.89
C PHE A 115 -22.87 17.02 12.32
N PRO A 116 -22.38 17.64 11.22
CA PRO A 116 -21.27 17.11 10.41
C PRO A 116 -19.96 16.95 11.17
N LEU A 117 -19.65 17.83 12.11
CA LEU A 117 -18.39 17.77 12.85
C LEU A 117 -18.47 16.89 14.10
N LEU A 118 -19.66 16.75 14.70
CA LEU A 118 -19.81 16.09 15.99
C LEU A 118 -19.53 14.59 15.92
N GLY A 119 -20.02 13.91 14.87
CA GLY A 119 -19.76 12.48 14.66
C GLY A 119 -18.26 12.16 14.61
N PRO A 120 -17.51 12.66 13.63
CA PRO A 120 -16.09 12.36 13.51
C PRO A 120 -15.28 12.88 14.70
N LEU A 121 -15.61 14.04 15.27
CA LEU A 121 -14.89 14.55 16.45
C LEU A 121 -15.10 13.68 17.69
N LEU A 122 -16.33 13.25 17.95
CA LEU A 122 -16.66 12.35 19.06
C LEU A 122 -15.89 11.04 18.91
N LEU A 123 -15.90 10.45 17.71
CA LEU A 123 -15.19 9.20 17.44
C LEU A 123 -13.67 9.41 17.57
N MET A 124 -13.11 10.52 17.11
CA MET A 124 -11.68 10.84 17.25
C MET A 124 -11.27 10.99 18.73
N LEU A 125 -12.14 11.53 19.57
CA LEU A 125 -11.89 11.72 21.01
C LEU A 125 -12.21 10.48 21.87
N THR A 126 -12.87 9.48 21.30
CA THR A 126 -13.25 8.23 21.97
C THR A 126 -12.57 7.04 21.31
N GLY A 127 -13.25 6.31 20.43
CA GLY A 127 -12.74 5.09 19.79
C GLY A 127 -11.48 5.29 18.94
N GLY A 128 -11.24 6.50 18.43
CA GLY A 128 -10.03 6.85 17.68
C GLY A 128 -8.76 6.92 18.53
N LYS A 129 -8.87 6.97 19.86
CA LYS A 129 -7.71 6.86 20.76
C LYS A 129 -7.22 5.42 20.93
N THR A 130 -8.12 4.45 20.72
CA THR A 130 -7.86 3.02 20.96
C THR A 130 -7.77 2.22 19.67
N SER A 131 -8.41 2.68 18.58
CA SER A 131 -8.46 2.01 17.29
C SER A 131 -7.91 2.89 16.17
N PRO A 132 -6.81 2.50 15.51
CA PRO A 132 -6.34 3.16 14.30
C PRO A 132 -7.37 3.15 13.18
N TYR A 133 -8.20 2.11 13.08
CA TYR A 133 -9.25 2.00 12.07
C TYR A 133 -10.32 3.09 12.25
N ILE A 134 -10.86 3.23 13.47
CA ILE A 134 -11.83 4.29 13.79
C ILE A 134 -11.21 5.67 13.55
N ARG A 135 -9.95 5.87 13.99
CA ARG A 135 -9.25 7.15 13.81
C ARG A 135 -9.12 7.53 12.34
N ARG A 136 -8.79 6.59 11.46
CA ARG A 136 -8.68 6.85 10.01
C ARG A 136 -10.00 7.34 9.42
N HIS A 137 -11.10 6.64 9.70
CA HIS A 137 -12.41 7.04 9.20
C HIS A 137 -12.88 8.37 9.80
N ALA A 138 -12.63 8.61 11.09
CA ALA A 138 -12.96 9.87 11.75
C ALA A 138 -12.19 11.06 11.19
N VAL A 139 -10.88 10.93 10.97
CA VAL A 139 -10.05 11.99 10.37
C VAL A 139 -10.46 12.27 8.93
N GLU A 140 -10.73 11.23 8.15
CA GLU A 140 -11.12 11.35 6.74
C GLU A 140 -12.51 12.03 6.62
N ALA A 141 -13.48 11.63 7.45
CA ALA A 141 -14.77 12.30 7.55
C ALA A 141 -14.65 13.75 8.00
N LEU A 142 -13.84 14.04 9.03
CA LEU A 142 -13.64 15.40 9.53
C LEU A 142 -13.08 16.34 8.45
N ASN A 143 -12.05 15.88 7.72
CA ASN A 143 -11.45 16.64 6.63
C ASN A 143 -12.47 16.92 5.51
N PHE A 144 -13.30 15.93 5.16
CA PHE A 144 -14.34 16.12 4.16
C PHE A 144 -15.38 17.15 4.61
N GLN A 145 -15.86 17.06 5.85
CA GLN A 145 -16.85 17.99 6.38
C GLN A 145 -16.31 19.42 6.47
N LEU A 146 -15.05 19.60 6.87
CA LEU A 146 -14.39 20.92 6.83
C LEU A 146 -14.28 21.45 5.40
N THR A 147 -13.99 20.59 4.43
CA THR A 147 -13.94 20.97 3.01
C THR A 147 -15.32 21.40 2.51
N LEU A 148 -16.36 20.63 2.82
CA LEU A 148 -17.75 20.91 2.44
C LEU A 148 -18.27 22.21 3.08
N LEU A 149 -17.95 22.44 4.36
CA LEU A 149 -18.29 23.69 5.06
C LEU A 149 -17.55 24.90 4.48
N GLY A 150 -16.25 24.76 4.21
CA GLY A 150 -15.47 25.81 3.55
C GLY A 150 -16.05 26.18 2.18
N ALA A 151 -16.38 25.19 1.36
CA ALA A 151 -17.06 25.40 0.09
C ALA A 151 -18.43 26.07 0.26
N SER A 152 -19.20 25.68 1.28
CA SER A 152 -20.52 26.26 1.57
C SER A 152 -20.45 27.74 1.99
N ILE A 153 -19.35 28.18 2.60
CA ILE A 153 -19.13 29.58 2.96
C ILE A 153 -18.65 30.39 1.75
N LEU A 154 -17.82 29.79 0.87
CA LEU A 154 -17.17 30.48 -0.23
C LEU A 154 -18.03 30.57 -1.51
N LEU A 155 -18.81 29.53 -1.84
CA LEU A 155 -19.58 29.49 -3.08
C LEU A 155 -20.69 30.57 -3.18
N PRO A 156 -21.39 30.95 -2.08
CA PRO A 156 -22.45 31.95 -2.14
C PRO A 156 -22.03 33.36 -2.58
N PHE A 157 -20.73 33.67 -2.64
CA PHE A 157 -20.23 34.94 -3.20
C PHE A 157 -20.50 35.08 -4.71
N THR A 158 -20.94 34.01 -5.37
CA THR A 158 -21.32 34.02 -6.80
C THR A 158 -22.73 33.43 -6.98
N VAL A 159 -23.49 33.95 -7.96
CA VAL A 159 -24.82 33.41 -8.29
C VAL A 159 -24.73 31.93 -8.68
N VAL A 160 -23.71 31.55 -9.45
CA VAL A 160 -23.46 30.14 -9.84
C VAL A 160 -23.23 29.26 -8.63
N GLY A 161 -22.42 29.72 -7.67
CA GLY A 161 -22.15 28.96 -6.46
C GLY A 161 -23.39 28.75 -5.58
N ILE A 162 -24.28 29.74 -5.47
CA ILE A 162 -25.57 29.58 -4.78
C ILE A 162 -26.40 28.46 -5.42
N VAL A 163 -26.47 28.41 -6.74
CA VAL A 163 -27.23 27.38 -7.48
C VAL A 163 -26.60 25.99 -7.35
N LEU A 164 -25.26 25.89 -7.29
CA LEU A 164 -24.55 24.62 -7.13
C LEU A 164 -24.59 24.06 -5.71
N LEU A 165 -24.77 24.91 -4.71
CA LEU A 165 -24.73 24.53 -3.30
C LEU A 165 -25.67 23.35 -2.92
N PRO A 166 -26.96 23.32 -3.31
CA PRO A 166 -27.82 22.17 -3.02
C PRO A 166 -27.32 20.87 -3.65
N VAL A 167 -26.76 20.93 -4.87
CA VAL A 167 -26.20 19.75 -5.56
C VAL A 167 -24.99 19.22 -4.80
N ILE A 168 -24.11 20.11 -4.34
CA ILE A 168 -22.93 19.78 -3.56
C ILE A 168 -23.30 19.14 -2.21
N TRP A 169 -24.34 19.65 -1.54
CA TRP A 169 -24.84 19.05 -0.30
C TRP A 169 -25.42 17.65 -0.51
N VAL A 170 -26.20 17.45 -1.57
CA VAL A 170 -26.70 16.12 -1.93
C VAL A 170 -25.54 15.16 -2.21
N ALA A 171 -24.57 15.58 -3.01
CA ALA A 171 -23.37 14.78 -3.28
C ALA A 171 -22.60 14.48 -1.99
N GLY A 172 -22.49 15.44 -1.07
CA GLY A 172 -21.81 15.25 0.21
C GLY A 172 -22.52 14.25 1.12
N ILE A 173 -23.85 14.29 1.19
CA ILE A 173 -24.65 13.30 1.92
C ILE A 173 -24.45 11.90 1.32
N VAL A 174 -24.52 11.77 0.00
CA VAL A 174 -24.28 10.50 -0.70
C VAL A 174 -22.89 9.95 -0.38
N LEU A 175 -21.85 10.78 -0.50
CA LEU A 175 -20.48 10.37 -0.18
C LEU A 175 -20.35 9.98 1.30
N SER A 176 -21.04 10.64 2.22
CA SER A 176 -21.05 10.25 3.64
C SER A 176 -21.72 8.91 3.89
N ILE A 177 -22.81 8.61 3.20
CA ILE A 177 -23.44 7.29 3.26
C ILE A 177 -22.48 6.22 2.71
N VAL A 178 -21.85 6.46 1.55
CA VAL A 178 -20.88 5.53 0.96
C VAL A 178 -19.68 5.31 1.88
N GLY A 179 -19.17 6.37 2.51
CA GLY A 179 -18.11 6.26 3.50
C GLY A 179 -18.51 5.43 4.71
N GLY A 180 -19.74 5.61 5.20
CA GLY A 180 -20.31 4.81 6.28
C GLY A 180 -20.45 3.33 5.91
N VAL A 181 -21.02 3.04 4.74
CA VAL A 181 -21.19 1.67 4.23
C VAL A 181 -19.83 1.00 3.99
N SER A 182 -18.87 1.72 3.41
CA SER A 182 -17.52 1.20 3.19
C SER A 182 -16.81 0.86 4.50
N ALA A 183 -17.05 1.61 5.57
CA ALA A 183 -16.48 1.31 6.89
C ALA A 183 -17.04 0.01 7.49
N LEU A 184 -18.24 -0.41 7.09
CA LEU A 184 -18.83 -1.69 7.50
C LEU A 184 -18.21 -2.89 6.73
N SER A 185 -17.77 -2.67 5.49
CA SER A 185 -17.17 -3.70 4.63
C SER A 185 -15.63 -3.75 4.68
N GLU A 186 -15.01 -3.27 5.77
CA GLU A 186 -13.54 -3.20 5.95
C GLU A 186 -12.81 -2.32 4.92
N GLY A 187 -13.52 -1.47 4.19
CA GLY A 187 -12.96 -0.66 3.11
C GLY A 187 -12.30 0.61 3.62
N ALA A 188 -11.08 0.91 3.15
CA ALA A 188 -10.40 2.17 3.39
C ALA A 188 -10.96 3.29 2.49
N PHE A 189 -12.17 3.77 2.81
CA PHE A 189 -12.81 4.84 2.04
C PHE A 189 -12.05 6.16 2.14
N ARG A 190 -11.93 6.85 1.00
CA ARG A 190 -11.37 8.20 0.91
C ARG A 190 -12.32 9.09 0.14
N TYR A 191 -12.63 10.25 0.69
CA TYR A 191 -13.52 11.18 0.04
C TYR A 191 -12.82 11.84 -1.14
N PRO A 192 -13.44 11.87 -2.34
CA PRO A 192 -12.93 12.66 -3.44
C PRO A 192 -13.02 14.16 -3.10
N LEU A 193 -12.11 14.96 -3.65
CA LEU A 193 -12.11 16.42 -3.52
C LEU A 193 -12.00 16.95 -2.08
N THR A 194 -11.35 16.20 -1.18
CA THR A 194 -11.15 16.58 0.22
C THR A 194 -9.79 17.22 0.49
N VAL A 195 -9.77 18.33 1.22
CA VAL A 195 -8.55 18.94 1.75
C VAL A 195 -8.17 18.28 3.08
N ARG A 196 -6.96 17.72 3.15
CA ARG A 196 -6.48 16.99 4.34
C ARG A 196 -5.78 17.93 5.32
N LEU A 197 -6.56 18.49 6.23
CA LEU A 197 -6.09 19.42 7.27
C LEU A 197 -5.60 18.67 8.52
N VAL A 198 -6.31 17.61 8.91
CA VAL A 198 -6.04 16.77 10.09
C VAL A 198 -5.36 15.47 9.67
N LYS A 199 -4.35 15.03 10.44
CA LYS A 199 -3.54 13.81 10.23
C LYS A 199 -3.66 12.84 11.41
#